data_AF-A0A850MV76-F1
#
_entry.id   AF-A0A850MV76-F1
#
_cell.length_a   1.000
_cell.length_b   1.000
_cell.length_c   1.000
_cell.angle_alpha   90.00
_cell.angle_beta   90.00
_cell.angle_gamma   90.00
#
_symmetry.space_group_name_H-M   'P 1'
#
loop_
_entity.id
_entity.type
_entity.pdbx_description
1 polymer ?
#
loop_
_entity_poly.entity_id
_entity_poly.type
_entity_poly.pdbx_seq_one_letter_code
_entity_poly.pdbx_strand_id
1 'polypeptide(L)' 'MINPFTNSQQSEKSDEILISQAIEGDRKSLEELILKHQAWIYNIVLRMVFNPHDAEDMTQEVLIKL' A
#
# COMPACT_ATOMS: atom_id res chain seq x y z
N MET A 1 -4.35 16.03 -8.89
CA MET A 1 -4.79 15.50 -7.58
C MET A 1 -3.55 14.99 -6.87
N ILE A 2 -3.38 15.34 -5.60
CA ILE A 2 -2.30 14.84 -4.74
C ILE A 2 -2.76 13.47 -4.22
N ASN A 3 -1.91 12.44 -4.29
CA ASN A 3 -2.19 11.15 -3.69
C ASN A 3 -1.82 11.21 -2.20
N PRO A 4 -2.78 10.99 -1.27
CA PRO A 4 -2.56 11.13 0.17
C PRO A 4 -1.58 10.11 0.74
N PHE A 5 -1.28 9.04 0.00
CA PHE A 5 -0.38 7.95 0.41
C PHE A 5 1.00 8.02 -0.24
N THR A 6 1.34 9.14 -0.89
CA THR A 6 2.66 9.33 -1.48
C THR A 6 3.70 9.42 -0.38
N ASN A 7 4.41 8.32 -0.10
CA ASN A 7 5.50 8.30 0.85
C ASN A 7 6.85 8.38 0.11
N SER A 8 7.73 9.27 0.55
CA SER A 8 9.04 9.53 -0.07
C SER A 8 10.11 8.51 0.32
N GLN A 9 9.77 7.57 1.20
CA GLN A 9 10.67 6.54 1.72
C GLN A 9 10.39 5.22 0.98
N GLN A 10 11.00 5.05 -0.19
CA GLN A 10 11.09 3.73 -0.82
C GLN A 10 12.14 2.91 -0.07
N SER A 11 11.73 1.80 0.55
CA SER A 11 12.67 0.83 1.10
C SER A 11 13.49 0.22 -0.04
N GLU A 12 14.82 0.23 0.09
CA GLU A 12 15.77 -0.41 -0.84
C GLU A 12 15.62 -1.94 -0.86
N LYS A 13 14.89 -2.53 0.09
CA LYS A 13 14.65 -3.97 0.13
C LYS A 13 13.72 -4.39 -1.01
N SER A 14 14.07 -5.51 -1.63
CA SER A 14 13.24 -6.13 -2.65
C SER A 14 11.97 -6.72 -2.02
N ASP A 15 10.90 -6.81 -2.81
CA ASP A 15 9.62 -7.33 -2.34
C ASP A 15 9.77 -8.79 -1.88
N GLU A 16 10.65 -9.58 -2.51
CA GLU A 16 10.86 -10.98 -2.12
C GLU A 16 11.41 -11.10 -0.69
N ILE A 17 12.32 -10.21 -0.30
CA ILE A 17 12.89 -10.19 1.06
C ILE A 17 11.81 -9.81 2.07
N LEU A 18 11.06 -8.75 1.78
CA LEU A 18 10.01 -8.28 2.68
C LEU A 18 8.90 -9.32 2.84
N ILE A 19 8.52 -10.01 1.76
CA ILE A 19 7.52 -11.08 1.79
C ILE A 19 8.02 -12.24 2.65
N SER A 20 9.27 -12.68 2.45
CA SER A 20 9.85 -13.75 3.27
C SER A 20 9.85 -13.40 4.75
N GLN A 21 10.27 -12.18 5.10
CA GLN A 21 10.31 -11.71 6.50
C GLN A 21 8.90 -11.55 7.09
N ALA A 22 7.95 -11.04 6.31
CA ALA A 22 6.57 -10.90 6.74
C ALA A 22 5.91 -12.26 7.02
N ILE A 23 6.18 -13.27 6.18
CA ILE A 23 5.71 -14.66 6.40
C ILE A 23 6.29 -15.25 7.69
N GLU A 24 7.52 -14.90 8.04
CA GLU A 24 8.16 -15.28 9.32
C GLU A 24 7.61 -14.50 10.53
N GLY A 25 6.71 -13.54 10.31
CA GLY A 25 6.04 -12.76 11.36
C GLY A 25 6.68 -11.39 11.64
N ASP A 26 7.61 -10.94 10.81
CA ASP A 26 8.20 -9.60 10.92
C ASP A 26 7.19 -8.53 10.50
N ARG A 27 6.61 -7.86 11.52
CA ARG A 27 5.59 -6.82 11.31
C ARG A 27 6.10 -5.62 10.52
N LYS A 28 7.39 -5.27 10.64
CA LYS A 28 7.96 -4.12 9.94
C LYS A 28 8.03 -4.39 8.44
N SER A 29 8.37 -5.63 8.07
CA SER A 29 8.46 -6.05 6.68
C SER A 29 7.08 -6.07 6.02
N LEU A 30 6.04 -6.48 6.76
CA LEU A 30 4.66 -6.36 6.31
C LEU A 30 4.25 -4.88 6.14
N GLU A 31 4.55 -4.03 7.11
CA GLU A 31 4.27 -2.58 7.03
C GLU A 31 4.98 -1.93 5.84
N GLU A 32 6.24 -2.28 5.59
CA GLU A 32 7.00 -1.80 4.43
C GLU A 32 6.36 -2.22 3.10
N LEU A 33 5.88 -3.48 2.98
CA LEU A 33 5.14 -3.94 1.79
C LEU A 33 3.85 -3.15 1.56
N ILE A 34 3.07 -2.95 2.63
CA ILE A 34 1.81 -2.20 2.58
C ILE A 34 2.07 -0.78 2.09
N LEU A 35 3.01 -0.06 2.72
CA LEU A 35 3.34 1.32 2.37
C LEU A 35 3.87 1.45 0.94
N LYS A 36 4.64 0.48 0.47
CA LYS A 36 5.21 0.47 -0.90
C LYS A 36 4.11 0.38 -1.97
N HIS A 37 3.02 -0.33 -1.70
CA HIS A 37 1.95 -0.56 -2.68
C HIS A 37 0.72 0.32 -2.49
N GLN A 38 0.48 0.88 -1.30
CA GLN A 38 -0.71 1.67 -0.96
C GLN A 38 -0.97 2.84 -1.93
N ALA A 39 0.07 3.60 -2.31
CA ALA A 39 -0.08 4.71 -3.26
C ALA A 39 -0.52 4.24 -4.66
N TRP A 40 0.03 3.11 -5.13
CA TRP A 40 -0.33 2.54 -6.42
C TRP A 40 -1.75 2.00 -6.43
N ILE A 41 -2.16 1.29 -5.36
CA ILE A 41 -3.53 0.78 -5.18
C ILE A 41 -4.52 1.95 -5.20
N TYR A 42 -4.28 3.01 -4.43
CA TYR A 42 -5.15 4.19 -4.43
C TYR A 42 -5.32 4.81 -5.80
N ASN A 43 -4.24 4.94 -6.58
CA ASN A 43 -4.34 5.52 -7.91
C ASN A 43 -5.21 4.67 -8.85
N ILE A 44 -5.22 3.34 -8.69
CA ILE A 44 -6.12 2.46 -9.44
C ILE A 44 -7.56 2.67 -9.00
N VAL A 45 -7.82 2.63 -7.70
CA VAL A 45 -9.17 2.79 -7.14
C VAL A 45 -9.74 4.15 -7.52
N LEU A 46 -8.96 5.22 -7.41
CA LEU A 46 -9.35 6.58 -7.81
C LEU A 46 -9.78 6.67 -9.27
N ARG A 47 -9.13 5.91 -10.17
CA ARG A 47 -9.50 5.83 -11.59
C ARG A 47 -10.77 5.01 -11.84
N MET A 48 -11.19 4.19 -10.88
CA MET A 48 -12.42 3.39 -10.98
C MET A 48 -13.63 4.16 -10.43
N VAL A 49 -13.47 4.84 -9.29
CA VAL A 49 -14.60 5.48 -8.58
C VAL A 49 -14.70 6.98 -8.79
N PHE A 50 -13.65 7.64 -9.29
CA PHE A 50 -13.57 9.08 -9.54
C PHE A 50 -13.93 9.99 -8.34
N ASN A 51 -13.92 9.43 -7.13
CA ASN A 51 -14.13 10.13 -5.86
C ASN A 51 -12.92 9.84 -4.94
N PRO A 52 -12.17 10.87 -4.51
CA PRO A 52 -11.05 10.70 -3.59
C PRO A 52 -11.41 10.02 -2.26
N HIS A 53 -12.56 10.36 -1.65
CA HIS A 53 -12.96 9.81 -0.36
C HIS A 53 -13.28 8.32 -0.46
N ASP A 54 -14.10 7.94 -1.45
CA ASP A 54 -14.41 6.54 -1.69
C ASP A 54 -13.15 5.75 -2.06
N ALA A 55 -12.22 6.38 -2.79
CA ALA A 55 -10.95 5.75 -3.14
C ALA A 55 -10.05 5.52 -1.92
N GLU A 56 -10.02 6.44 -0.96
CA GLU A 56 -9.31 6.27 0.31
C GLU A 56 -9.89 5.09 1.10
N ASP A 57 -11.21 5.09 1.32
CA ASP A 57 -11.91 4.04 2.08
C ASP A 57 -11.72 2.66 1.45
N MET A 58 -11.90 2.55 0.13
CA MET A 58 -11.72 1.29 -0.59
C MET A 58 -10.26 0.82 -0.61
N THR A 59 -9.29 1.75 -0.65
CA THR A 59 -7.88 1.39 -0.56
C THR A 59 -7.57 0.76 0.80
N GLN A 60 -8.12 1.33 1.88
CA GLN A 60 -7.95 0.75 3.22
C GLN A 60 -8.62 -0.63 3.33
N GLU A 61 -9.84 -0.78 2.83
CA GLU A 61 -10.54 -2.08 2.78
C GLU A 61 -9.75 -3.16 2.03
N VAL A 62 -9.09 -2.81 0.92
CA VAL A 62 -8.24 -3.73 0.17
C VAL A 62 -6.99 -4.12 0.98
N LEU A 63 -6.34 -3.15 1.61
CA LEU A 63 -5.11 -3.39 2.38
C LEU A 63 -5.36 -4.23 3.65
N ILE A 64 -6.52 -4.08 4.28
CA ILE A 64 -6.90 -4.87 5.47
C ILE A 64 -7.18 -6.35 5.12
N LYS A 65 -7.59 -6.63 3.87
CA LYS A 65 -7.95 -7.98 3.42
C LYS A 65 -6.77 -8.79 2.85
N LEU A 66 -5.61 -8.15 2.66
CA LEU A 66 -4.36 -8.81 2.28
C LEU A 66 -3.73 -9.51 3.48
#